data_AF-A0A2V7H6F8-F1
#
_entry.id   AF-A0A2V7H6F8-F1
#
_cell.length_a   1.000
_cell.length_b   1.000
_cell.length_c   1.000
_cell.angle_alpha   90.00
_cell.angle_beta   90.00
_cell.angle_gamma   90.00
#
_symmetry.space_group_name_H-M   'P 1'
#
loop_
_entity.id
_entity.type
_entity.pdbx_description
1 polymer ?
#
loop_
_entity_poly.entity_id
_entity_poly.type
_entity_poly.pdbx_seq_one_letter_code
_entity_poly.pdbx_strand_id
1 'polypeptide(L)'
;MRRERLRVAIYSLLIGAVLLGLWQAAVAGTPAGKGVPGPVAVATTAAHMLAHPFYDNGPNDKGIGLQLAASLGRMAIGYTIASVVAISLGVALGLSPVLYRAVNPYVQVLKPISPLAWMPLFLYTIRDSGQAAVLVIVMSSLWP
;
A
#
# COMPACT_ATOMS: atom_id res chain seq x y z
N MET A 1 11.33 20.51 33.78
CA MET A 1 11.52 19.56 32.66
C MET A 1 10.83 18.19 32.87
N ARG A 2 11.18 17.34 33.86
CA ARG A 2 10.58 15.98 34.01
C ARG A 2 9.08 15.96 34.39
N ARG A 3 8.62 16.88 35.26
CA ARG A 3 7.21 16.98 35.69
C ARG A 3 6.26 17.46 34.58
N GLU A 4 6.77 18.27 33.67
CA GLU A 4 6.02 18.82 32.55
C GLU A 4 5.80 17.78 31.46
N ARG A 5 6.85 17.00 31.13
CA ARG A 5 6.72 15.80 30.28
C ARG A 5 5.71 14.79 30.83
N LEU A 6 5.68 14.59 32.15
CA LEU A 6 4.72 13.70 32.79
C LEU A 6 3.28 14.21 32.66
N ARG A 7 3.05 15.51 32.88
CA ARG A 7 1.73 16.14 32.69
C ARG A 7 1.26 16.05 31.24
N VAL A 8 2.14 16.33 30.29
CA VAL A 8 1.83 16.21 28.85
C VAL A 8 1.45 14.76 28.52
N ALA A 9 2.23 13.77 28.97
CA ALA A 9 1.90 12.37 28.74
C ALA A 9 0.53 11.97 29.32
N ILE A 10 0.21 12.42 30.54
CA ILE A 10 -1.08 12.16 31.18
C ILE A 10 -2.22 12.82 30.39
N TYR A 11 -2.09 14.09 30.01
CA TYR A 11 -3.11 14.78 29.22
C TYR A 11 -3.30 14.15 27.84
N SER A 12 -2.22 13.76 27.16
CA SER A 12 -2.31 13.05 25.88
C SER A 12 -3.03 11.71 26.00
N LEU A 13 -2.76 10.93 27.06
CA LEU A 13 -3.45 9.67 27.31
C LEU A 13 -4.93 9.88 27.66
N LEU A 14 -5.26 10.89 28.46
CA LEU A 14 -6.64 11.23 28.80
C LEU A 14 -7.43 11.68 27.57
N ILE A 15 -6.86 12.57 26.75
CA ILE A 15 -7.50 13.02 25.50
C ILE A 15 -7.72 11.82 24.57
N GLY A 16 -6.72 10.94 24.43
CA GLY A 16 -6.84 9.71 23.65
C GLY A 16 -7.96 8.81 24.16
N ALA A 17 -8.05 8.58 25.47
CA ALA A 17 -9.10 7.76 26.08
C ALA A 17 -10.49 8.38 25.88
N VAL A 18 -10.64 9.70 26.01
CA VAL A 18 -11.89 10.41 25.75
C VAL A 18 -12.31 10.26 24.30
N LEU A 19 -11.39 10.44 23.34
CA LEU A 19 -11.69 10.27 21.92
C LEU A 19 -12.12 8.83 21.58
N LEU A 20 -11.46 7.83 22.15
CA LEU A 20 -11.85 6.42 21.99
C LEU A 20 -13.23 6.13 22.60
N GLY A 21 -13.52 6.71 23.77
CA GLY A 21 -14.83 6.60 24.42
C GLY A 21 -15.94 7.25 23.58
N LEU A 22 -15.70 8.44 23.04
CA LEU A 22 -16.63 9.13 22.14
C LEU A 22 -16.86 8.34 20.86
N TRP A 23 -15.82 7.74 20.29
CA TRP A 23 -15.95 6.89 19.10
C TRP A 23 -16.76 5.62 19.39
N GLN A 24 -16.48 4.93 20.51
CA GLN A 24 -17.26 3.76 20.92
C GLN A 24 -18.73 4.12 21.17
N ALA A 25 -19.01 5.25 21.82
CA ALA A 25 -20.37 5.72 22.07
C ALA A 25 -21.11 6.07 20.77
N ALA A 26 -20.43 6.69 19.80
CA ALA A 26 -20.99 7.03 18.50
C ALA A 26 -21.40 5.78 17.68
N VAL A 27 -20.72 4.66 17.89
CA VAL A 27 -20.94 3.39 17.15
C VAL A 27 -21.82 2.40 17.92
N ALA A 28 -22.06 2.60 19.22
CA ALA A 28 -22.79 1.65 20.07
C ALA A 28 -24.23 1.31 19.60
N GLY A 29 -24.85 2.17 18.78
CA GLY A 29 -26.18 1.95 18.22
C GLY A 29 -26.22 1.40 16.79
N THR A 30 -25.07 1.15 16.15
CA THR A 30 -25.04 0.65 14.77
C THR A 30 -25.04 -0.89 14.74
N PRO A 31 -25.91 -1.55 13.96
CA PRO A 31 -25.91 -3.01 13.84
C PRO A 31 -24.57 -3.56 13.34
N ALA A 32 -24.16 -4.71 13.87
CA ALA A 32 -22.96 -5.41 13.42
C ALA A 32 -22.99 -5.62 11.89
N GLY A 33 -21.95 -5.18 11.19
CA GLY A 33 -21.83 -5.29 9.73
C GLY A 33 -22.44 -4.14 8.91
N LYS A 34 -23.08 -3.15 9.54
CA LYS A 34 -23.58 -1.93 8.87
C LYS A 34 -23.07 -0.68 9.57
N GLY A 35 -21.84 -0.27 9.25
CA GLY A 35 -21.23 0.96 9.78
C GLY A 35 -19.73 0.82 10.04
N VAL A 36 -19.12 1.90 10.54
CA VAL A 36 -17.72 1.88 11.00
C VAL A 36 -17.66 1.07 12.29
N PRO A 37 -16.83 0.00 12.39
CA PRO A 37 -16.74 -0.80 13.62
C PRO A 37 -16.16 0.03 14.77
N GLY A 38 -16.60 -0.26 16.00
CA GLY A 38 -16.10 0.43 17.19
C GLY A 38 -14.66 0.05 17.54
N PRO A 39 -13.95 0.85 18.35
CA PRO A 39 -12.55 0.61 18.72
C PRO A 39 -12.30 -0.78 19.31
N VAL A 40 -13.24 -1.28 20.13
CA VAL A 40 -13.12 -2.61 20.76
C VAL A 40 -13.27 -3.73 19.72
N ALA A 41 -14.15 -3.56 18.74
CA ALA A 41 -14.33 -4.52 17.65
C ALA A 41 -13.09 -4.56 16.74
N VAL A 42 -12.48 -3.40 16.46
CA VAL A 42 -11.21 -3.32 15.73
C VAL A 42 -10.08 -3.98 16.51
N ALA A 43 -9.97 -3.71 17.82
CA ALA A 43 -8.92 -4.28 18.68
C ALA A 43 -9.02 -5.81 18.79
N THR A 44 -10.24 -6.34 18.97
CA THR A 44 -10.47 -7.80 19.03
C THR A 44 -10.18 -8.48 17.69
N THR A 45 -10.59 -7.87 16.57
CA THR A 45 -10.28 -8.36 15.23
C THR A 45 -8.78 -8.32 14.95
N ALA A 46 -8.10 -7.23 15.31
CA ALA A 46 -6.65 -7.10 15.18
C ALA A 46 -5.92 -8.17 16.00
N ALA A 47 -6.34 -8.40 17.25
CA ALA A 47 -5.79 -9.47 18.08
C ALA A 47 -6.01 -10.86 17.47
N HIS A 48 -7.20 -11.11 16.90
CA HIS A 48 -7.52 -12.37 16.23
C HIS A 48 -6.68 -12.60 14.96
N MET A 49 -6.52 -11.57 14.13
CA MET A 49 -5.69 -11.61 12.92
C MET A 49 -4.20 -11.77 13.23
N LEU A 50 -3.72 -11.20 14.35
CA LEU A 50 -2.36 -11.37 14.83
C LEU A 50 -2.13 -12.77 15.45
N ALA A 51 -3.13 -13.33 16.14
CA ALA A 51 -3.05 -14.66 16.71
C ALA A 51 -3.10 -15.77 15.65
N HIS A 52 -3.85 -15.56 14.56
CA HIS A 52 -3.96 -16.49 13.43
C HIS A 52 -3.49 -15.82 12.13
N PRO A 53 -2.18 -15.61 11.94
CA PRO A 53 -1.68 -14.89 10.77
C PRO A 53 -1.86 -15.64 9.44
N PHE A 54 -2.08 -16.96 9.45
CA PHE A 54 -2.13 -17.81 8.26
C PHE A 54 -3.49 -18.53 8.06
N TYR A 55 -4.62 -17.94 8.44
CA TYR A 55 -5.93 -18.54 8.13
C TYR A 55 -6.35 -18.28 6.67
N ASP A 56 -7.13 -19.19 6.09
CA ASP A 56 -7.78 -19.00 4.78
C ASP A 56 -9.26 -19.38 4.91
N ASN A 57 -10.12 -18.36 5.06
CA ASN A 57 -11.56 -18.52 5.24
C ASN A 57 -12.32 -18.20 3.94
N GLY A 58 -11.64 -18.09 2.80
CA GLY A 58 -12.25 -17.85 1.50
C GLY A 58 -11.53 -16.80 0.64
N PRO A 59 -12.19 -16.30 -0.42
CA PRO A 59 -11.55 -15.45 -1.43
C PRO A 59 -11.01 -14.12 -0.87
N ASN A 60 -11.73 -13.50 0.07
CA ASN A 60 -11.42 -12.16 0.60
C ASN A 60 -11.06 -12.16 2.09
N ASP A 61 -11.29 -13.25 2.81
CA ASP A 61 -10.98 -13.35 4.25
C ASP A 61 -9.75 -14.25 4.44
N LYS A 62 -8.58 -13.64 4.39
CA LYS A 62 -7.29 -14.30 4.54
C LYS A 62 -6.49 -13.65 5.65
N GLY A 63 -5.74 -14.46 6.38
CA GLY A 63 -4.82 -14.00 7.41
C GLY A 63 -3.80 -13.02 6.86
N ILE A 64 -3.34 -12.12 7.73
CA ILE A 64 -2.39 -11.04 7.39
C ILE A 64 -1.13 -11.62 6.75
N GLY A 65 -0.63 -12.77 7.20
CA GLY A 65 0.54 -13.42 6.65
C GLY A 65 0.39 -13.81 5.18
N LEU A 66 -0.76 -14.36 4.79
CA LEU A 66 -1.03 -14.73 3.40
C LEU A 66 -1.22 -13.48 2.51
N GLN A 67 -1.87 -12.44 3.03
CA GLN A 67 -2.04 -11.18 2.31
C GLN A 67 -0.70 -10.44 2.11
N LEU A 68 0.15 -10.46 3.13
CA LEU A 68 1.52 -9.94 3.05
C LEU A 68 2.32 -10.72 2.02
N ALA A 69 2.30 -12.06 2.08
CA ALA A 69 3.00 -12.90 1.11
C ALA A 69 2.51 -12.64 -0.32
N ALA A 70 1.20 -12.51 -0.54
CA ALA A 70 0.64 -12.18 -1.84
C ALA A 70 1.08 -10.79 -2.34
N SER A 71 1.12 -9.79 -1.46
CA SER A 71 1.56 -8.43 -1.78
C SER A 71 3.06 -8.38 -2.11
N LEU A 72 3.88 -9.05 -1.29
CA LEU A 72 5.32 -9.20 -1.51
C LEU A 72 5.61 -9.97 -2.80
N GLY A 73 4.82 -11.02 -3.10
CA GLY A 73 4.94 -11.77 -4.35
C GLY A 73 4.71 -10.89 -5.58
N ARG A 74 3.65 -10.06 -5.57
CA ARG A 74 3.39 -9.09 -6.65
C ARG A 74 4.51 -8.06 -6.78
N MET A 75 5.03 -7.57 -5.65
CA MET A 75 6.17 -6.65 -5.63
C MET A 75 7.42 -7.28 -6.22
N ALA A 76 7.78 -8.49 -5.79
CA ALA A 76 8.95 -9.20 -6.26
C ALA A 76 8.88 -9.47 -7.77
N ILE A 77 7.72 -9.92 -8.27
CA ILE A 77 7.52 -10.17 -9.70
C ILE A 77 7.64 -8.87 -10.50
N GLY A 78 6.90 -7.83 -10.11
CA GLY A 78 6.93 -6.54 -10.80
C GLY A 78 8.31 -5.89 -10.80
N TYR A 79 8.99 -5.91 -9.66
CA TYR A 79 10.33 -5.36 -9.52
C TYR A 79 11.38 -6.12 -10.34
N THR A 80 11.28 -7.46 -10.40
CA THR A 80 12.22 -8.28 -11.18
C THR A 80 12.07 -7.98 -12.67
N ILE A 81 10.83 -7.93 -13.18
CA ILE A 81 10.54 -7.58 -14.58
C ILE A 81 11.07 -6.18 -14.89
N ALA A 82 10.75 -5.20 -14.04
CA ALA A 82 11.20 -3.83 -14.22
C ALA A 82 12.73 -3.73 -14.21
N SER A 83 13.41 -4.42 -13.30
CA SER A 83 14.87 -4.40 -13.19
C SER A 83 15.53 -4.94 -14.45
N VAL A 84 15.07 -6.07 -14.99
CA VAL A 84 15.61 -6.64 -16.25
C VAL A 84 15.44 -5.64 -17.40
N VAL A 85 14.28 -5.00 -17.52
CA VAL A 85 14.00 -4.05 -18.60
C VAL A 85 14.78 -2.74 -18.41
N ALA A 86 14.78 -2.14 -17.21
CA ALA A 86 15.49 -0.90 -16.89
C ALA A 86 16.99 -1.06 -17.09
N ILE A 87 17.58 -2.15 -16.59
CA ILE A 87 19.02 -2.37 -16.71
C ILE A 87 19.39 -2.54 -18.19
N SER A 88 18.63 -3.34 -18.94
CA SER A 88 18.89 -3.56 -20.37
C SER A 88 18.79 -2.25 -21.17
N LEU A 89 17.74 -1.46 -20.93
CA LEU A 89 17.55 -0.15 -21.58
C LEU A 89 18.62 0.84 -21.13
N GLY A 90 18.94 0.90 -19.84
CA GLY A 90 19.95 1.80 -19.28
C GLY A 90 21.34 1.53 -19.87
N VAL A 91 21.73 0.26 -20.01
CA VAL A 91 22.97 -0.14 -20.68
C VAL A 91 22.95 0.27 -22.15
N ALA A 92 21.87 -0.01 -22.89
CA ALA A 92 21.75 0.36 -24.30
C ALA A 92 21.85 1.89 -24.52
N LEU A 93 21.20 2.68 -23.66
CA LEU A 93 21.28 4.14 -23.68
C LEU A 93 22.67 4.66 -23.27
N GLY A 94 23.35 3.98 -22.35
CA GLY A 94 24.71 4.33 -21.92
C GLY A 94 25.78 4.08 -22.99
N LEU A 95 25.57 3.09 -23.86
CA LEU A 95 26.52 2.74 -24.93
C LEU A 95 26.45 3.71 -26.13
N SER A 96 25.35 4.43 -26.33
CA SER A 96 25.15 5.30 -27.50
C SER A 96 24.68 6.71 -27.14
N PRO A 97 25.53 7.74 -27.26
CA PRO A 97 25.15 9.14 -27.03
C PRO A 97 24.04 9.64 -27.94
N VAL A 98 23.92 9.07 -29.15
CA VAL A 98 22.86 9.42 -30.12
C VAL A 98 21.52 8.88 -29.63
N LEU A 99 21.47 7.62 -29.20
CA LEU A 99 20.26 7.00 -28.70
C LEU A 99 19.77 7.71 -27.43
N TYR A 100 20.68 8.06 -26.52
CA TYR A 100 20.34 8.84 -25.34
C TYR A 100 19.68 10.17 -25.70
N ARG A 101 20.26 10.96 -26.62
CA ARG A 101 19.70 12.26 -27.04
C ARG A 101 18.31 12.13 -27.68
N ALA A 102 18.08 11.05 -28.43
CA ALA A 102 16.78 10.78 -29.05
C ALA A 102 15.70 10.40 -28.02
N VAL A 103 16.06 9.61 -27.01
CA VAL A 103 15.11 9.08 -26.00
C VAL A 103 14.87 10.05 -24.85
N ASN A 104 15.86 10.88 -24.50
CA ASN A 104 15.82 11.86 -23.42
C ASN A 104 14.55 12.75 -23.38
N PRO A 105 14.05 13.34 -24.48
CA PRO A 105 12.81 14.14 -24.42
C PRO A 105 11.59 13.33 -23.96
N TYR A 106 11.45 12.07 -24.38
CA TYR A 106 10.36 11.21 -23.94
C TYR A 106 10.48 10.85 -22.45
N VAL A 107 11.71 10.56 -21.99
CA VAL A 107 11.98 10.29 -20.57
C VAL A 107 11.59 11.49 -19.72
N GLN A 108 11.91 12.71 -20.14
CA GLN A 108 11.55 13.93 -19.41
C GLN A 108 10.04 14.14 -19.32
N VAL A 109 9.28 13.81 -20.36
CA VAL A 109 7.80 13.91 -20.35
C VAL A 109 7.17 12.85 -19.44
N LEU A 110 7.73 11.64 -19.42
CA LEU A 110 7.21 10.54 -18.60
C LEU A 110 7.57 10.66 -17.11
N LYS A 111 8.71 11.30 -16.80
CA LYS A 111 9.22 11.49 -15.43
C LYS A 111 8.21 12.11 -14.43
N PRO A 112 7.45 13.16 -14.76
CA PRO A 112 6.48 13.75 -13.81
C PRO A 112 5.17 12.95 -13.69
N ILE A 113 4.95 11.92 -14.52
CA ILE A 113 3.70 11.16 -14.51
C ILE A 113 3.74 10.16 -13.35
N SER A 114 2.87 10.37 -12.36
CA SER A 114 2.72 9.44 -11.25
C SER A 114 2.43 8.02 -11.77
N PRO A 115 3.19 7.00 -11.34
CA PRO A 115 2.91 5.61 -11.70
C PRO A 115 1.48 5.16 -11.34
N LEU A 116 0.87 5.76 -10.30
CA LEU A 116 -0.49 5.46 -9.87
C LEU A 116 -1.54 5.94 -10.89
N ALA A 117 -1.22 6.96 -11.71
CA ALA A 117 -2.11 7.45 -12.76
C ALA A 117 -2.38 6.40 -13.86
N TRP A 118 -1.52 5.39 -13.97
CA TRP A 118 -1.69 4.28 -14.91
C TRP A 118 -2.64 3.18 -14.41
N MET A 119 -2.97 3.17 -13.11
CA MET A 119 -3.80 2.13 -12.52
C MET A 119 -5.20 2.03 -13.16
N PRO A 120 -5.94 3.13 -13.40
CA PRO A 120 -7.25 3.06 -14.07
C PRO A 120 -7.15 2.52 -15.50
N LEU A 121 -6.08 2.86 -16.22
CA LEU A 121 -5.84 2.38 -17.58
C LEU A 121 -5.63 0.85 -17.58
N PHE A 122 -4.77 0.33 -16.71
CA PHE A 122 -4.53 -1.11 -16.61
C PHE A 122 -5.76 -1.88 -16.16
N LEU A 123 -6.52 -1.34 -15.21
CA LEU A 123 -7.78 -1.95 -14.78
C LEU A 123 -8.81 -1.99 -15.92
N TYR A 124 -8.89 -0.93 -16.73
CA TYR A 124 -9.78 -0.90 -17.89
C TYR A 124 -9.40 -1.95 -18.94
N THR A 125 -8.11 -2.11 -19.22
CA THR A 125 -7.60 -3.03 -20.25
C THR A 125 -7.63 -4.50 -19.81
N ILE A 126 -7.20 -4.80 -18.59
CA ILE A 126 -6.94 -6.18 -18.14
C ILE A 126 -8.10 -6.71 -17.28
N ARG A 127 -8.86 -5.82 -16.63
CA ARG A 127 -9.96 -6.13 -15.71
C ARG A 127 -9.57 -7.08 -14.56
N ASP A 128 -8.28 -7.19 -14.26
CA ASP A 128 -7.72 -7.94 -13.14
C ASP A 128 -6.92 -7.00 -12.23
N SER A 129 -7.30 -6.92 -10.95
CA SER A 129 -6.69 -6.01 -10.00
C SER A 129 -5.30 -6.46 -9.55
N GLY A 130 -5.02 -7.77 -9.56
CA GLY A 130 -3.72 -8.32 -9.20
C GLY A 130 -2.67 -8.02 -10.25
N GLN A 131 -2.99 -8.26 -11.52
CA GLN A 131 -2.12 -7.97 -12.66
C GLN A 131 -1.94 -6.46 -12.87
N ALA A 132 -3.01 -5.68 -12.71
CA ALA A 132 -2.90 -4.22 -12.75
C ALA A 132 -1.95 -3.69 -11.67
N ALA A 133 -2.00 -4.24 -10.45
CA ALA A 133 -1.07 -3.87 -9.40
C ALA A 133 0.40 -4.20 -9.75
N VAL A 134 0.66 -5.37 -10.35
CA VAL A 134 2.01 -5.74 -10.82
C VAL A 134 2.51 -4.76 -11.88
N LEU A 135 1.68 -4.38 -12.85
CA LEU A 135 2.06 -3.42 -13.89
C LEU A 135 2.31 -2.01 -13.34
N VAL A 136 1.53 -1.56 -12.36
CA VAL A 136 1.81 -0.29 -11.65
C VAL A 136 3.17 -0.35 -10.97
N ILE A 137 3.52 -1.48 -10.32
CA ILE A 137 4.83 -1.67 -9.69
C ILE A 137 5.94 -1.64 -10.75
N VAL A 138 5.72 -2.26 -11.92
CA VAL A 138 6.67 -2.21 -13.04
C VAL A 138 6.89 -0.76 -13.48
N MET A 139 5.82 -0.01 -13.75
CA MET A 139 5.92 1.40 -14.15
C MET A 139 6.59 2.26 -13.08
N SER A 140 6.29 2.01 -11.80
CA SER A 140 6.89 2.72 -10.66
C SER A 140 8.38 2.44 -10.50
N SER A 141 8.82 1.24 -10.86
CA SER A 141 10.21 0.81 -10.68
C SER A 141 11.08 1.11 -11.91
N LEU A 142 10.46 1.23 -13.10
CA LEU A 142 11.16 1.42 -14.37
C LEU A 142 11.54 2.90 -14.60
N TRP A 143 10.77 3.85 -14.03
CA TRP A 143 11.06 5.29 -14.10
C TRP A 143 11.61 5.80 -12.76
N PRO A 144 12.62 6.70 -12.79
CA PRO A 144 13.16 7.34 -11.59
C PRO A 144 12.32 8.53 -11.09
#